data_AF-A0A7U9RU13-F1
#
_entry.id   AF-A0A7U9RU13-F1
#
_cell.length_a   1.000
_cell.length_b   1.000
_cell.length_c   1.000
_cell.angle_alpha   90.00
_cell.angle_beta   90.00
_cell.angle_gamma   90.00
#
_symmetry.space_group_name_H-M   'P 1'
#
loop_
_entity.id
_entity.type
_entity.pdbx_description
1 polymer ?
#
loop_
_entity_poly.entity_id
_entity_poly.type
_entity_poly.pdbx_seq_one_letter_code
_entity_poly.pdbx_strand_id
1 'polypeptide(L)'
;MLKNADIDFDALCNTVITVFHGAKDNYKYGDGTLVFDIESNMITVSLVDAPIPNGEAEFYHEWTEKLRTSKMPIPLWIYLGLIQDENGTSGYTYGLTAFGRPEIELINSSHTLQEIYDFLFSVCEWLLTEDMYFRDGETLSFTSEERLTMTKSKVVYVYGDSFKINF
;
A
#
# COMPACT_ATOMS: atom_id res chain seq x y z
N MET A 1 -16.00 0.76 13.23
CA MET A 1 -16.09 2.22 13.44
C MET A 1 -16.39 2.50 14.91
N LEU A 2 -15.59 3.35 15.56
CA LEU A 2 -15.61 3.66 17.00
C LEU A 2 -16.84 4.51 17.40
N LYS A 3 -18.03 4.06 17.01
CA LYS A 3 -19.29 4.66 17.46
C LYS A 3 -19.38 4.39 18.96
N ASN A 4 -19.07 5.41 19.78
CA ASN A 4 -19.16 5.43 21.25
C ASN A 4 -17.94 4.88 22.02
N ALA A 5 -16.75 4.85 21.42
CA ALA A 5 -15.55 4.60 22.22
C ALA A 5 -15.15 5.87 22.97
N ASP A 6 -15.02 5.79 24.28
CA ASP A 6 -14.35 6.81 25.08
C ASP A 6 -12.84 6.63 24.86
N ILE A 7 -12.30 7.33 23.87
CA ILE A 7 -10.88 7.25 23.53
C ILE A 7 -10.14 8.21 24.44
N ASP A 8 -9.33 7.67 25.34
CA ASP A 8 -8.33 8.43 26.07
C ASP A 8 -7.20 8.82 25.11
N PHE A 9 -7.40 9.94 24.41
CA PHE A 9 -6.47 10.42 23.38
C PHE A 9 -5.14 10.86 23.98
N ASP A 10 -5.14 11.38 25.21
CA ASP A 10 -3.93 11.72 25.95
C ASP A 10 -3.11 10.45 26.24
N ALA A 11 -3.74 9.38 26.72
CA ALA A 11 -3.06 8.10 26.94
C ALA A 11 -2.53 7.49 25.63
N LEU A 12 -3.27 7.60 24.53
CA LEU A 12 -2.81 7.18 23.21
C LEU A 12 -1.56 7.96 22.78
N CYS A 13 -1.59 9.29 22.87
CA CYS A 13 -0.46 10.15 22.52
C CYS A 13 0.78 9.83 23.39
N ASN A 14 0.60 9.66 24.70
CA ASN A 14 1.67 9.26 25.61
C ASN A 14 2.28 7.90 25.24
N THR A 15 1.44 6.95 24.83
CA THR A 15 1.89 5.63 24.35
C THR A 15 2.73 5.78 23.07
N VAL A 16 2.25 6.55 22.09
CA VAL A 16 2.95 6.82 20.83
C VAL A 16 4.32 7.46 21.10
N ILE A 17 4.37 8.51 21.91
CA ILE A 17 5.64 9.19 22.28
C ILE A 17 6.60 8.23 22.99
N THR A 18 6.08 7.33 23.82
CA THR A 18 6.90 6.36 24.56
C THR A 18 7.52 5.32 23.64
N VAL A 19 6.73 4.80 22.70
CA VAL A 19 7.16 3.75 21.75
C VAL A 19 8.15 4.30 20.72
N PHE A 20 7.88 5.49 20.18
CA PHE A 20 8.77 6.10 19.19
C PHE A 20 9.82 6.96 19.89
N HIS A 21 10.98 6.36 20.18
CA HIS A 21 12.06 7.03 20.94
C HIS A 21 12.51 8.37 20.34
N GLY A 22 12.39 8.58 19.03
CA GLY A 22 12.67 9.86 18.36
C GLY A 22 11.64 10.97 18.61
N ALA A 23 10.44 10.63 19.09
CA ALA A 23 9.40 11.59 19.42
C ALA A 23 9.68 12.36 20.72
N LYS A 24 10.48 11.80 21.65
CA LYS A 24 10.67 12.37 23.00
C LYS A 24 11.35 13.73 23.01
N ASP A 25 12.20 13.99 22.01
CA ASP A 25 13.03 15.20 21.98
C ASP A 25 12.45 16.31 21.10
N ASN A 26 11.45 16.01 20.25
CA ASN A 26 10.87 16.97 19.31
C ASN A 26 9.42 16.60 18.92
N TYR A 27 8.49 16.72 19.87
CA TYR A 27 7.05 16.64 19.60
C TYR A 27 6.32 17.93 19.97
N LYS A 28 5.22 18.20 19.26
CA LYS A 28 4.24 19.24 19.58
C LYS A 28 2.91 18.56 19.85
N TYR A 29 2.36 18.83 21.01
CA TYR A 29 1.03 18.36 21.39
C TYR A 29 0.15 19.55 21.77
N GLY A 30 -1.02 19.66 21.15
CA GLY A 30 -1.97 20.74 21.38
C GLY A 30 -3.20 20.60 20.48
N ASP A 31 -4.33 21.13 20.92
CA ASP A 31 -5.60 21.16 20.16
C ASP A 31 -6.01 19.79 19.59
N GLY A 32 -5.86 18.72 20.38
CA GLY A 32 -6.23 17.35 19.96
C GLY A 32 -5.35 16.76 18.85
N THR A 33 -4.14 17.32 18.66
CA THR A 33 -3.17 16.88 17.65
C THR A 33 -1.78 16.71 18.27
N LEU A 34 -1.15 15.58 17.98
CA LEU A 34 0.25 15.27 18.25
C LEU A 34 1.01 15.28 16.91
N VAL A 35 2.07 16.07 16.83
CA VAL A 35 2.99 16.11 15.68
C VAL A 35 4.40 15.84 16.17
N PHE A 36 5.14 14.96 15.50
CA PHE A 36 6.54 14.69 15.81
C PHE A 36 7.27 14.20 14.56
N ASP A 37 8.60 14.30 14.58
CA ASP A 37 9.43 13.84 13.47
C ASP A 37 10.08 12.49 13.80
N ILE A 38 10.14 11.59 12.82
CA ILE A 38 10.96 10.38 12.84
C ILE A 38 11.87 10.42 11.61
N GLU A 39 13.18 10.53 11.83
CA GLU A 39 14.17 10.71 10.77
C GLU A 39 13.83 11.92 9.88
N SER A 40 13.51 11.69 8.59
CA SER A 40 13.09 12.73 7.65
C SER A 40 11.57 12.84 7.48
N ASN A 41 10.78 12.11 8.26
CA ASN A 41 9.33 12.02 8.12
C ASN A 41 8.61 12.74 9.26
N MET A 42 7.54 13.45 8.92
CA MET A 42 6.63 14.05 9.89
C MET A 42 5.46 13.09 10.14
N ILE A 43 5.19 12.80 11.41
CA ILE A 43 4.05 11.99 11.86
C ILE A 43 3.06 12.90 12.59
N THR A 44 1.80 12.82 12.18
CA THR A 44 0.68 13.54 12.82
C THR A 44 -0.37 12.54 13.29
N VAL A 45 -0.79 12.67 14.54
CA VAL A 45 -1.88 11.92 15.15
C VAL A 45 -2.91 12.92 15.63
N SER A 46 -4.14 12.85 15.14
CA SER A 46 -5.23 13.76 15.51
C SER A 46 -6.51 12.99 15.77
N LEU A 47 -7.31 13.46 16.73
CA LEU A 47 -8.69 13.01 16.90
C LEU A 47 -9.62 13.97 16.15
N VAL A 48 -10.34 13.45 15.16
CA VAL A 48 -11.29 14.24 14.36
C VAL A 48 -12.70 13.71 14.62
N ASP A 49 -13.61 14.60 15.02
CA ASP A 49 -15.04 14.29 15.17
C ASP A 49 -15.76 14.39 13.81
N ALA A 50 -15.26 13.63 12.85
CA ALA A 50 -15.82 13.50 11.52
C ALA A 50 -15.53 12.09 10.97
N PRO A 51 -16.45 11.50 10.20
CA PRO A 51 -16.16 10.23 9.54
C PRO A 51 -15.05 10.43 8.50
N ILE A 52 -14.14 9.46 8.41
CA ILE A 52 -13.19 9.41 7.31
C ILE A 52 -13.99 9.18 6.01
N PRO A 53 -13.78 9.99 4.96
CA PRO A 53 -14.53 9.87 3.72
C PRO A 53 -14.22 8.55 3.00
N ASN A 54 -15.04 8.23 2.00
CA ASN A 54 -14.80 7.12 1.05
C ASN A 54 -14.66 5.72 1.67
N GLY A 55 -15.05 5.53 2.93
CA GLY A 55 -14.99 4.23 3.61
C GLY A 55 -13.56 3.79 3.97
N GLU A 56 -12.59 4.69 3.97
CA GLU A 56 -11.19 4.36 4.26
C GLU A 56 -11.02 3.80 5.69
N ALA A 57 -11.74 4.36 6.67
CA ALA A 57 -11.69 3.87 8.05
C ALA A 57 -12.18 2.41 8.16
N GLU A 58 -13.26 2.05 7.46
CA GLU A 58 -13.75 0.68 7.38
C GLU A 58 -12.73 -0.24 6.70
N PHE A 59 -12.16 0.20 5.58
CA PHE A 59 -11.12 -0.55 4.88
C PHE A 59 -9.92 -0.87 5.79
N TYR A 60 -9.35 0.13 6.47
CA TYR A 60 -8.23 -0.08 7.40
C TYR A 60 -8.63 -0.98 8.58
N HIS A 61 -9.87 -0.85 9.07
CA HIS A 61 -10.39 -1.71 10.12
C HIS A 61 -10.54 -3.17 9.68
N GLU A 62 -10.99 -3.44 8.46
CA GLU A 62 -11.07 -4.81 7.94
C GLU A 62 -9.70 -5.52 7.92
N TRP A 63 -8.61 -4.76 7.74
CA TRP A 63 -7.26 -5.29 7.80
C TRP A 63 -6.78 -5.61 9.22
N THR A 64 -7.39 -5.09 10.29
CA THR A 64 -6.93 -5.37 11.65
C THR A 64 -7.06 -6.85 12.04
N GLU A 65 -8.17 -7.49 11.66
CA GLU A 65 -8.35 -8.93 11.91
C GLU A 65 -7.49 -9.80 10.99
N LYS A 66 -7.26 -9.36 9.74
CA LYS A 66 -6.37 -10.04 8.80
C LYS A 66 -4.93 -10.03 9.30
N LEU A 67 -4.46 -8.91 9.87
CA LEU A 67 -3.15 -8.80 10.49
C LEU A 67 -2.99 -9.73 11.70
N ARG A 68 -4.03 -9.92 12.52
CA ARG A 68 -4.01 -10.89 13.64
C ARG A 68 -3.88 -12.34 13.18
N THR A 69 -4.29 -12.64 11.95
CA THR A 69 -4.22 -13.98 11.34
C THR A 69 -3.01 -14.15 10.42
N SER A 70 -2.00 -13.28 10.55
CA SER A 70 -0.75 -13.31 9.77
C SER A 70 -0.94 -13.17 8.25
N LYS A 71 -2.08 -12.65 7.78
CA LYS A 71 -2.25 -12.31 6.36
C LYS A 71 -1.42 -11.10 6.00
N MET A 72 -0.80 -11.15 4.83
CA MET A 72 0.02 -10.05 4.34
C MET A 72 -0.87 -8.83 4.03
N PRO A 73 -0.62 -7.66 4.63
CA PRO A 73 -1.46 -6.49 4.44
C PRO A 73 -1.06 -5.72 3.18
N ILE A 74 -1.05 -6.39 2.03
CA ILE A 74 -0.57 -5.82 0.75
C ILE A 74 -1.13 -4.42 0.49
N PRO A 75 -2.44 -4.16 0.63
CA PRO A 75 -3.00 -2.84 0.34
C PRO A 75 -2.69 -1.77 1.38
N LEU A 76 -2.10 -2.13 2.53
CA LEU A 76 -1.57 -1.19 3.51
C LEU A 76 -0.12 -0.79 3.21
N TRP A 77 0.62 -1.62 2.47
CA TRP A 77 2.03 -1.41 2.17
C TRP A 77 2.25 -0.90 0.76
N ILE A 78 1.48 -1.43 -0.19
CA ILE A 78 1.61 -1.18 -1.62
C ILE A 78 0.30 -0.54 -2.08
N TYR A 79 0.41 0.68 -2.60
CA TYR A 79 -0.72 1.32 -3.26
C TYR A 79 -0.91 0.70 -4.65
N LEU A 80 -2.13 0.21 -4.91
CA LEU A 80 -2.53 -0.36 -6.21
C LEU A 80 -3.37 0.69 -6.94
N GLY A 81 -2.74 1.40 -7.85
CA GLY A 81 -3.38 2.42 -8.67
C GLY A 81 -4.05 1.79 -9.89
N LEU A 82 -5.27 2.24 -10.20
CA LEU A 82 -6.03 1.79 -11.36
C LEU A 82 -6.44 3.00 -12.21
N ILE A 83 -6.32 2.88 -13.52
CA ILE A 83 -6.69 3.91 -14.49
C ILE A 83 -7.49 3.24 -15.60
N GLN A 84 -8.61 3.84 -15.99
CA GLN A 84 -9.38 3.38 -17.13
C GLN A 84 -9.63 4.53 -18.09
N ASP A 85 -9.25 4.34 -19.35
CA ASP A 85 -9.45 5.29 -20.43
C ASP A 85 -9.88 4.60 -21.73
N GLU A 86 -9.91 5.34 -22.83
CA GLU A 86 -10.32 4.86 -24.15
C GLU A 86 -9.45 3.73 -24.73
N ASN A 87 -8.22 3.57 -24.24
CA ASN A 87 -7.28 2.54 -24.68
C ASN A 87 -7.35 1.26 -23.85
N GLY A 88 -8.09 1.26 -22.73
CA GLY A 88 -8.28 0.10 -21.86
C GLY A 88 -8.08 0.41 -20.39
N THR A 89 -7.80 -0.63 -19.61
CA THR A 89 -7.54 -0.55 -18.17
C THR A 89 -6.05 -0.72 -17.91
N SER A 90 -5.47 0.23 -17.19
CA SER A 90 -4.09 0.18 -16.71
C SER A 90 -4.07 0.06 -15.19
N GLY A 91 -3.01 -0.55 -14.67
CA GLY A 91 -2.78 -0.68 -13.24
C GLY A 91 -1.29 -0.46 -12.91
N TYR A 92 -0.99 0.04 -11.74
CA TYR A 92 0.38 0.22 -11.30
C TYR A 92 0.53 0.04 -9.79
N THR A 93 1.73 -0.34 -9.35
CA THR A 93 2.08 -0.40 -7.94
C THR A 93 2.86 0.83 -7.53
N TYR A 94 2.73 1.22 -6.27
CA TYR A 94 3.61 2.18 -5.61
C TYR A 94 3.92 1.71 -4.19
N GLY A 95 5.20 1.53 -3.88
CA GLY A 95 5.68 1.12 -2.56
C GLY A 95 6.51 -0.16 -2.57
N LEU A 96 6.54 -0.92 -3.67
CA LEU A 96 7.38 -2.13 -3.78
C LEU A 96 8.87 -1.79 -3.65
N THR A 97 9.25 -0.59 -4.07
CA THR A 97 10.61 -0.06 -3.94
C THR A 97 11.10 0.02 -2.49
N ALA A 98 10.20 0.24 -1.52
CA ALA A 98 10.53 0.18 -0.09
C ALA A 98 10.93 -1.23 0.37
N PHE A 99 10.53 -2.26 -0.38
CA PHE A 99 10.90 -3.66 -0.18
C PHE A 99 12.06 -4.10 -1.08
N GLY A 100 12.74 -3.15 -1.74
CA GLY A 100 13.84 -3.45 -2.66
C GLY A 100 13.40 -4.09 -3.98
N ARG A 101 12.10 -4.00 -4.33
CA ARG A 101 11.54 -4.55 -5.56
C ARG A 101 11.12 -3.42 -6.53
N PRO A 102 11.33 -3.57 -7.84
CA PRO A 102 10.82 -2.58 -8.80
C PRO A 102 9.29 -2.53 -8.80
N GLU A 103 8.73 -1.38 -9.17
CA GLU A 103 7.28 -1.26 -9.35
C GLU A 103 6.82 -2.05 -10.59
N ILE A 104 5.52 -2.36 -10.62
CA ILE A 104 4.86 -3.13 -11.68
C ILE A 104 3.83 -2.24 -12.37
N GLU A 105 3.73 -2.35 -13.69
CA GLU A 105 2.70 -1.70 -14.49
C GLU A 105 2.01 -2.70 -15.43
N LEU A 106 0.70 -2.54 -15.54
CA LEU A 106 -0.17 -3.13 -16.56
C LEU A 106 -0.68 -1.98 -17.41
N ILE A 107 -0.45 -2.03 -18.73
CA ILE A 107 -0.75 -0.92 -19.64
C ILE A 107 -1.80 -1.36 -20.64
N ASN A 108 -2.91 -0.62 -20.72
CA ASN A 108 -3.96 -0.76 -21.73
C ASN A 108 -4.49 -2.21 -21.87
N SER A 109 -4.70 -2.87 -20.74
CA SER A 109 -5.29 -4.21 -20.70
C SER A 109 -6.76 -4.16 -21.13
N SER A 110 -7.24 -5.22 -21.76
CA SER A 110 -8.66 -5.43 -22.02
C SER A 110 -9.45 -5.88 -20.80
N HIS A 111 -8.77 -6.20 -19.69
CA HIS A 111 -9.40 -6.67 -18.46
C HIS A 111 -10.09 -5.53 -17.68
N THR A 112 -11.00 -5.92 -16.79
CA THR A 112 -11.73 -5.01 -15.92
C THR A 112 -10.87 -4.46 -14.80
N LEU A 113 -11.28 -3.33 -14.20
CA LEU A 113 -10.62 -2.74 -13.02
C LEU A 113 -10.42 -3.77 -11.89
N GLN A 114 -11.42 -4.62 -11.64
CA GLN A 114 -11.35 -5.63 -10.58
C GLN A 114 -10.32 -6.72 -10.91
N GLU A 115 -10.30 -7.22 -12.14
CA GLU A 115 -9.32 -8.23 -12.57
C GLU A 115 -7.89 -7.70 -12.49
N ILE A 116 -7.66 -6.44 -12.89
CA ILE A 116 -6.36 -5.77 -12.78
C ILE A 116 -5.95 -5.62 -11.31
N TYR A 117 -6.88 -5.21 -10.44
CA TYR A 117 -6.63 -5.10 -9.01
C TYR A 117 -6.26 -6.45 -8.38
N ASP A 118 -7.06 -7.48 -8.63
CA ASP A 118 -6.86 -8.82 -8.06
C ASP A 118 -5.54 -9.44 -8.56
N PHE A 119 -5.20 -9.20 -9.83
CA PHE A 119 -3.92 -9.60 -10.40
C PHE A 119 -2.75 -8.91 -9.68
N LEU A 120 -2.73 -7.57 -9.62
CA LEU A 120 -1.66 -6.82 -8.96
C LEU A 120 -1.52 -7.19 -7.48
N PHE A 121 -2.63 -7.38 -6.78
CA PHE A 121 -2.65 -7.86 -5.41
C PHE A 121 -1.93 -9.21 -5.29
N SER A 122 -2.30 -10.18 -6.14
CA SER A 122 -1.75 -11.53 -6.11
C SER A 122 -0.25 -11.54 -6.43
N VAL A 123 0.19 -10.71 -7.40
CA VAL A 123 1.61 -10.57 -7.73
C VAL A 123 2.38 -9.98 -6.54
N CYS A 124 1.86 -8.93 -5.91
CA CYS A 124 2.50 -8.30 -4.75
C CYS A 124 2.54 -9.25 -3.55
N GLU A 125 1.45 -9.99 -3.29
CA GLU A 125 1.41 -11.01 -2.24
C GLU A 125 2.51 -12.03 -2.46
N TRP A 126 2.54 -12.64 -3.64
CA TRP A 126 3.54 -13.65 -4.00
C TRP A 126 4.98 -13.14 -3.90
N LEU A 127 5.27 -11.94 -4.40
CA LEU A 127 6.60 -11.33 -4.30
C LEU A 127 7.08 -11.11 -2.86
N LEU A 128 6.17 -10.72 -1.97
CA LEU A 128 6.52 -10.37 -0.59
C LEU A 128 6.48 -11.59 0.35
N THR A 129 5.68 -12.63 0.05
CA THR A 129 5.63 -13.85 0.85
C THR A 129 6.74 -14.84 0.49
N GLU A 130 7.04 -15.03 -0.79
CA GLU A 130 7.99 -16.04 -1.26
C GLU A 130 9.42 -15.51 -1.42
N ASP A 131 9.68 -14.28 -0.98
CA ASP A 131 10.92 -13.53 -1.19
C ASP A 131 11.45 -13.57 -2.64
N MET A 132 10.54 -13.47 -3.61
CA MET A 132 10.88 -13.64 -5.02
C MET A 132 11.33 -12.34 -5.70
N TYR A 133 12.30 -12.45 -6.59
CA TYR A 133 12.84 -11.33 -7.37
C TYR A 133 12.62 -11.57 -8.85
N PHE A 134 12.09 -10.56 -9.54
CA PHE A 134 12.00 -10.59 -11.00
C PHE A 134 13.35 -10.32 -11.65
N ARG A 135 13.64 -11.09 -12.69
CA ARG A 135 14.72 -10.82 -13.65
C ARG A 135 14.13 -10.26 -14.94
N ASP A 136 14.91 -9.41 -15.61
CA ASP A 136 14.50 -8.89 -16.92
C ASP A 136 14.37 -10.03 -17.95
N GLY A 137 13.25 -10.04 -18.68
CA GLY A 137 12.88 -11.11 -19.61
C GLY A 137 12.35 -12.40 -18.97
N GLU A 138 12.13 -12.43 -17.64
CA GLU A 138 11.50 -13.57 -16.98
C GLU A 138 10.02 -13.71 -17.37
N THR A 139 9.54 -14.95 -17.40
CA THR A 139 8.13 -15.26 -17.69
C THR A 139 7.44 -15.66 -16.39
N LEU A 140 6.42 -14.91 -16.00
CA LEU A 140 5.53 -15.27 -14.90
C LEU A 140 4.54 -16.34 -15.38
N SER A 141 4.42 -17.42 -14.62
CA SER A 141 3.39 -18.44 -14.86
C SER A 141 2.54 -18.58 -13.60
N PHE A 142 1.31 -18.06 -13.65
CA PHE A 142 0.34 -18.20 -12.56
C PHE A 142 -0.42 -19.54 -12.65
N THR A 143 -0.56 -20.07 -13.86
CA THR A 143 -1.15 -21.38 -14.14
C THR A 143 -0.29 -22.14 -15.16
N SER A 144 -0.57 -23.42 -15.41
CA SER A 144 0.15 -24.22 -16.42
C SER A 144 -0.02 -23.72 -17.85
N GLU A 145 -1.04 -22.88 -18.11
CA GLU A 145 -1.42 -22.44 -19.45
C GLU A 145 -1.11 -20.95 -19.69
N GLU A 146 -1.11 -20.12 -18.64
CA GLU A 146 -0.78 -18.70 -18.76
C GLU A 146 0.71 -18.41 -18.55
N ARG A 147 1.29 -17.74 -19.55
CA ARG A 147 2.67 -17.25 -19.52
C ARG A 147 2.67 -15.77 -19.82
N LEU A 148 2.85 -14.96 -18.80
CA LEU A 148 2.89 -13.50 -18.93
C LEU A 148 4.34 -13.08 -19.09
N THR A 149 4.63 -12.38 -20.19
CA THR A 149 5.96 -11.84 -20.44
C THR A 149 6.15 -10.56 -19.64
N MET A 150 7.29 -10.46 -18.96
CA MET A 150 7.69 -9.26 -18.25
C MET A 150 8.78 -8.53 -19.02
N THR A 151 8.65 -7.21 -19.14
CA THR A 151 9.68 -6.36 -19.74
C THR A 151 10.04 -5.23 -18.81
N LYS A 152 11.31 -5.09 -18.45
CA LYS A 152 11.77 -3.90 -17.75
C LYS A 152 11.75 -2.71 -18.71
N SER A 153 11.09 -1.62 -18.32
CA SER A 153 11.03 -0.42 -19.17
C SER A 153 10.87 0.85 -18.33
N LYS A 154 10.96 2.01 -19.00
CA LYS A 154 10.62 3.28 -18.36
C LYS A 154 9.15 3.28 -17.95
N VAL A 155 8.93 3.76 -16.74
CA VAL A 155 7.63 3.99 -16.10
C VAL A 155 6.71 4.88 -16.94
N VAL A 156 5.40 4.62 -16.86
CA VAL A 156 4.35 5.48 -17.43
C VAL A 156 3.68 6.31 -16.33
N TYR A 157 3.39 5.71 -15.18
CA TYR A 157 2.61 6.33 -14.09
C TYR A 157 3.40 6.59 -12.80
N VAL A 158 4.55 5.93 -12.60
CA VAL A 158 5.41 6.11 -11.40
C VAL A 158 6.75 6.74 -11.76
N TYR A 159 7.69 6.83 -10.82
CA TYR A 159 9.05 7.34 -11.05
C TYR A 159 10.06 6.19 -11.06
N GLY A 160 11.05 6.26 -11.97
CA GLY A 160 12.13 5.26 -12.06
C GLY A 160 11.94 4.24 -13.18
N ASP A 161 12.28 2.98 -12.90
CA ASP A 161 12.06 1.84 -13.79
C ASP A 161 10.93 0.96 -13.23
N SER A 162 10.12 0.37 -14.11
CA SER A 162 9.08 -0.61 -13.76
C SER A 162 9.20 -1.88 -14.60
N PHE A 163 8.62 -2.96 -14.09
CA PHE A 163 8.28 -4.13 -14.90
C PHE A 163 6.89 -3.97 -15.49
N LYS A 164 6.81 -4.01 -16.82
CA LYS A 164 5.54 -4.11 -17.52
C LYS A 164 5.18 -5.57 -17.73
N ILE A 165 3.97 -5.94 -17.31
CA ILE A 165 3.41 -7.27 -17.53
C ILE A 165 2.30 -7.14 -18.58
N ASN A 166 2.36 -7.97 -19.62
CA ASN A 166 1.30 -8.02 -20.61
C ASN A 166 0.21 -8.97 -20.12
N PHE A 167 -0.80 -8.42 -19.45
CA PHE A 167 -1.95 -9.12 -18.90
C PHE A 167 -3.22 -8.58 -19.54
#